data_AF-A0A349NFS6-F1
#
_entry.id   AF-A0A349NFS6-F1
#
_cell.length_a   1.000
_cell.length_b   1.000
_cell.length_c   1.000
_cell.angle_alpha   90.00
_cell.angle_beta   90.00
_cell.angle_gamma   90.00
#
_symmetry.space_group_name_H-M   'P 1'
#
loop_
_entity.id
_entity.type
_entity.pdbx_description
1 polymer ?
#
loop_
_entity_poly.entity_id
_entity_poly.type
_entity_poly.pdbx_seq_one_letter_code
_entity_poly.pdbx_strand_id
1 'polypeptide(L)'
;MSIELKQEMQDVLENNILPYWCTKVVDHEKGGFYGRVDGHDQIHPDAEKGAVLNARILWAFSAAYRVLKKQEYLEMATRSKQY
;
A
#
# COMPACT_ATOMS: atom_id res chain seq x y z
N MET A 1 24.56 14.44 6.56
CA MET A 1 24.19 13.03 6.86
C MET A 1 22.72 12.86 7.21
N SER A 2 22.09 13.63 8.12
CA SER A 2 20.67 13.43 8.49
C SER A 2 19.64 13.89 7.44
N ILE A 3 19.89 14.98 6.71
CA ILE A 3 18.99 15.50 5.67
C ILE A 3 18.93 14.54 4.47
N GLU A 4 20.05 13.92 4.14
CA GLU A 4 20.20 13.01 3.00
C GLU A 4 19.40 11.73 3.19
N LEU A 5 19.50 11.11 4.39
CA LEU A 5 18.69 9.92 4.72
C LEU A 5 17.19 10.22 4.70
N LYS A 6 16.76 11.37 5.24
CA LYS A 6 15.33 11.74 5.20
C LYS A 6 14.83 11.86 3.76
N GLN A 7 15.60 12.52 2.90
CA GLN A 7 15.22 12.73 1.50
C GLN A 7 15.17 11.40 0.73
N GLU A 8 16.16 10.52 0.94
CA GLU A 8 16.21 9.20 0.33
C GLU A 8 15.02 8.33 0.77
N MET A 9 14.70 8.31 2.07
CA MET A 9 13.55 7.55 2.58
C MET A 9 12.23 8.09 2.05
N GLN A 10 12.11 9.42 1.89
CA GLN A 10 10.92 10.03 1.29
C GLN A 10 10.79 9.67 -0.19
N ASP A 11 11.89 9.69 -0.94
CA ASP A 11 11.92 9.29 -2.35
C ASP A 11 11.52 7.82 -2.53
N VAL A 12 12.11 6.92 -1.75
CA VAL A 12 11.76 5.49 -1.77
C VAL A 12 10.28 5.28 -1.39
N LEU A 13 9.76 6.02 -0.41
CA LEU A 13 8.36 5.91 -0.02
C LEU A 13 7.42 6.34 -1.15
N GLU A 14 7.66 7.51 -1.75
CA GLU A 14 6.75 8.14 -2.71
C GLU A 14 6.89 7.61 -4.14
N ASN A 15 8.09 7.14 -4.53
CA ASN A 15 8.41 6.71 -5.89
C ASN A 15 8.62 5.21 -6.05
N ASN A 16 8.56 4.43 -4.96
CA ASN A 16 8.67 2.96 -5.01
C ASN A 16 7.58 2.29 -4.17
N ILE A 17 7.63 2.43 -2.84
CA ILE A 17 6.76 1.65 -1.93
C ILE A 17 5.28 1.94 -2.16
N LEU A 18 4.84 3.20 -2.00
CA LEU A 18 3.40 3.51 -2.13
C LEU A 18 2.86 3.25 -3.55
N PRO A 19 3.55 3.64 -4.64
CA PRO A 19 3.13 3.30 -6.00
C PRO A 19 2.98 1.80 -6.25
N TYR A 20 3.89 0.97 -5.73
CA TYR A 20 3.80 -0.48 -5.87
C TYR A 20 2.49 -1.02 -5.27
N TRP A 21 2.14 -0.60 -4.05
CA TRP A 21 0.91 -1.04 -3.39
C TRP A 21 -0.36 -0.50 -4.06
N CYS A 22 -0.33 0.73 -4.59
CA CYS A 22 -1.45 1.31 -5.34
C CYS A 22 -1.72 0.64 -6.69
N THR A 23 -0.72 -0.01 -7.29
CA THR A 23 -0.81 -0.48 -8.68
C THR A 23 -0.71 -2.00 -8.84
N LYS A 24 0.13 -2.68 -8.06
CA LYS A 24 0.40 -4.11 -8.20
C LYS A 24 -0.41 -4.97 -7.25
N VAL A 25 -0.76 -4.45 -6.07
CA VAL A 25 -1.35 -5.25 -4.99
C VAL A 25 -2.85 -5.01 -4.84
N VAL A 26 -3.44 -4.08 -5.60
CA VAL A 26 -4.88 -3.81 -5.56
C VAL A 26 -5.65 -4.97 -6.19
N ASP A 27 -6.60 -5.51 -5.43
CA ASP A 27 -7.53 -6.51 -5.94
C ASP A 27 -8.76 -5.80 -6.53
N HIS A 28 -8.84 -5.79 -7.86
CA HIS A 28 -9.93 -5.17 -8.61
C HIS A 28 -11.15 -6.07 -8.75
N GLU A 29 -11.01 -7.38 -8.48
CA GLU A 29 -12.08 -8.37 -8.66
C GLU A 29 -12.89 -8.56 -7.37
N LYS A 30 -12.20 -8.68 -6.22
CA LYS A 30 -12.81 -9.01 -4.92
C LYS A 30 -12.71 -7.88 -3.90
N GLY A 31 -12.19 -6.71 -4.30
CA GLY A 31 -11.98 -5.55 -3.42
C GLY A 31 -10.81 -5.72 -2.45
N GLY A 32 -10.43 -4.65 -1.74
CA GLY A 32 -9.25 -4.70 -0.87
C GLY A 32 -7.94 -4.87 -1.66
N PHE A 33 -7.05 -5.72 -1.15
CA PHE A 33 -5.71 -5.98 -1.68
C PHE A 33 -5.46 -7.49 -1.78
N TYR A 34 -4.62 -7.92 -2.72
CA TYR A 34 -4.21 -9.31 -2.82
C TYR A 34 -3.46 -9.76 -1.57
N GLY A 35 -3.80 -10.96 -1.07
CA GLY A 35 -3.20 -11.51 0.15
C GLY A 35 -1.74 -11.95 -0.01
N ARG A 36 -1.29 -12.15 -1.26
CA ARG A 36 0.06 -12.62 -1.58
C ARG A 36 0.53 -12.11 -2.94
N VAL A 37 1.76 -11.58 -2.94
CA VAL A 37 2.63 -11.41 -4.11
C VAL A 37 3.96 -12.07 -3.76
N ASP A 38 4.54 -12.85 -4.67
CA ASP A 38 5.81 -13.52 -4.43
C ASP A 38 7.04 -12.69 -4.85
N GLY A 39 8.24 -13.25 -4.67
CA GLY A 39 9.50 -12.57 -5.00
C GLY A 39 9.78 -12.37 -6.49
N HIS A 40 8.87 -12.78 -7.36
CA HIS A 40 8.92 -12.58 -8.81
C HIS A 40 7.79 -11.66 -9.31
N ASP A 41 7.19 -10.87 -8.41
CA ASP A 41 6.05 -9.98 -8.68
C ASP A 41 4.79 -10.71 -9.17
N GLN A 42 4.68 -12.02 -8.95
CA GLN A 42 3.50 -12.77 -9.33
C GLN A 42 2.45 -12.69 -8.22
N ILE A 43 1.27 -12.18 -8.59
CA ILE A 43 0.09 -12.14 -7.73
C ILE A 43 -0.49 -13.55 -7.64
N HIS A 44 -0.94 -13.93 -6.45
CA HIS A 44 -1.69 -15.17 -6.19
C HIS A 44 -3.13 -14.81 -5.80
N PRO A 45 -4.07 -14.65 -6.76
CA PRO A 45 -5.41 -14.07 -6.51
C PRO A 45 -6.33 -14.91 -5.59
N ASP A 46 -6.00 -16.19 -5.43
CA ASP A 46 -6.74 -17.13 -4.60
C ASP A 46 -6.14 -17.29 -3.20
N ALA A 47 -5.04 -16.60 -2.91
CA ALA A 47 -4.47 -16.59 -1.57
C ALA A 47 -5.38 -15.85 -0.58
N GLU A 48 -5.49 -16.37 0.64
CA GLU A 48 -6.28 -15.75 1.70
C GLU A 48 -5.79 -14.33 2.02
N LYS A 49 -6.73 -13.42 2.25
CA LYS A 49 -6.45 -12.04 2.67
C LYS A 49 -6.43 -11.97 4.19
N GLY A 50 -5.23 -11.94 4.76
CA GLY A 50 -5.06 -11.88 6.21
C GLY A 50 -5.53 -10.56 6.83
N ALA A 51 -6.30 -10.62 7.90
CA ALA A 51 -6.81 -9.44 8.62
C ALA A 51 -5.69 -8.50 9.13
N VAL A 52 -4.58 -9.07 9.61
CA VAL A 52 -3.42 -8.27 10.07
C VAL A 52 -2.77 -7.51 8.92
N LEU A 53 -2.65 -8.14 7.74
CA LEU A 53 -2.12 -7.48 6.55
C LEU A 53 -3.05 -6.33 6.14
N ASN A 54 -4.35 -6.58 6.02
CA ASN A 54 -5.31 -5.54 5.65
C ASN A 54 -5.29 -4.37 6.65
N ALA A 55 -5.29 -4.64 7.95
CA ALA A 55 -5.21 -3.60 8.97
C ALA A 55 -3.93 -2.74 8.87
N ARG A 56 -2.78 -3.34 8.50
CA ARG A 56 -1.53 -2.61 8.27
C ARG A 56 -1.57 -1.75 7.02
N ILE A 57 -2.21 -2.22 5.94
CA ILE A 57 -2.42 -1.44 4.72
C ILE A 57 -3.33 -0.23 5.01
N LEU A 58 -4.45 -0.45 5.70
CA LEU A 58 -5.34 0.62 6.18
C LEU A 58 -4.55 1.67 6.97
N TRP A 59 -3.76 1.24 7.95
CA TRP A 59 -2.97 2.15 8.77
C TRP A 59 -1.94 2.92 7.94
N ALA A 60 -1.19 2.24 7.06
CA ALA A 60 -0.12 2.84 6.28
C ALA A 60 -0.65 3.92 5.34
N PHE A 61 -1.72 3.64 4.59
CA PHE A 61 -2.31 4.63 3.68
C PHE A 61 -3.05 5.75 4.43
N SER A 62 -3.64 5.46 5.59
CA SER A 62 -4.20 6.52 6.46
C SER A 62 -3.09 7.46 6.96
N ALA A 63 -1.94 6.93 7.36
CA ALA A 63 -0.78 7.72 7.78
C ALA A 63 -0.19 8.52 6.61
N ALA A 64 -0.01 7.89 5.44
CA ALA A 64 0.47 8.55 4.23
C ALA A 64 -0.44 9.71 3.81
N TYR A 65 -1.76 9.52 3.79
CA TYR A 65 -2.70 10.59 3.49
C TYR A 65 -2.61 11.75 4.50
N ARG A 66 -2.48 11.46 5.80
CA ARG A 66 -2.35 12.50 6.83
C ARG A 66 -1.14 13.41 6.59
N VAL A 67 -0.03 12.86 6.11
CA VAL A 67 1.25 13.58 5.91
C VAL A 67 1.34 14.19 4.51
N LEU A 68 1.08 13.40 3.47
CA LEU A 68 1.32 13.76 2.06
C LEU A 68 0.10 14.34 1.35
N LYS A 69 -1.11 14.18 1.92
CA LYS A 69 -2.38 14.76 1.44
C LYS A 69 -2.76 14.40 0.00
N LYS A 70 -2.16 13.37 -0.61
CA LYS A 70 -2.56 12.86 -1.93
C LYS A 70 -3.83 12.04 -1.83
N GLN A 71 -4.83 12.39 -2.64
CA GLN A 71 -6.16 11.78 -2.59
C GLN A 71 -6.14 10.26 -2.83
N GLU A 72 -5.24 9.77 -3.69
CA GLU A 72 -5.02 8.34 -3.95
C GLU A 72 -4.77 7.53 -2.66
N TYR A 73 -4.10 8.11 -1.65
CA TYR A 73 -3.85 7.42 -0.39
C TYR A 73 -5.10 7.33 0.49
N LEU A 74 -5.98 8.33 0.42
CA LEU A 74 -7.30 8.24 1.06
C LEU A 74 -8.16 7.15 0.41
N GLU A 75 -8.10 7.03 -0.92
CA GLU A 75 -8.81 5.98 -1.67
C GLU A 75 -8.31 4.58 -1.29
N MET A 76 -7.00 4.39 -1.19
CA MET A 76 -6.41 3.11 -0.75
C MET A 76 -6.77 2.76 0.69
N ALA A 77 -6.73 3.74 1.61
CA ALA A 77 -7.17 3.54 2.98
C ALA A 77 -8.66 3.17 3.05
N THR A 78 -9.50 3.86 2.28
CA THR A 78 -10.94 3.60 2.22
C THR A 78 -11.23 2.21 1.65
N ARG A 79 -10.51 1.80 0.61
CA ARG A 79 -10.59 0.46 0.03
C ARG A 79 -10.27 -0.63 1.06
N SER A 80 -9.20 -0.45 1.84
CA SER A 80 -8.83 -1.40 2.89
C SER A 80 -9.87 -1.47 4.01
N LYS A 81 -10.48 -0.33 4.38
CA LYS A 81 -11.54 -0.27 5.40
C LYS A 81 -12.84 -0.99 4.95
N GLN A 82 -13.16 -0.94 3.66
CA GLN A 82 -14.42 -1.44 3.11
C GLN A 82 -14.39 -2.94 2.78
N TYR A 83 -13.20 -3.52 2.68
CA TYR A 83 -12.99 -4.96 2.54
C TYR A 83 -13.14 -5.66 3.90
#